data_AF-A0A1Y5HPX5-F1
#
_entry.id   AF-A0A1Y5HPX5-F1
#
_cell.length_a   1.000
_cell.length_b   1.000
_cell.length_c   1.000
_cell.angle_alpha   90.00
_cell.angle_beta   90.00
_cell.angle_gamma   90.00
#
_symmetry.space_group_name_H-M   'P 1'
#
loop_
_entity.id
_entity.type
_entity.pdbx_description
1 polymer ?
#
loop_
_entity_poly.entity_id
_entity_poly.type
_entity_poly.pdbx_seq_one_letter_code
_entity_poly.pdbx_strand_id
1 'polypeptide(L)'
;MAPIKKIAKLTSVAMLLSAGSPAVGNSAPLIVVHCDAEQQAQVCIALVQALTAQWPDYRISLSPAPDAQAGLTVRYVEKHRADDWLSGYLSWRLADGPSGEGPVIEYSVMDRALTSNDLTPYAVQLVRSTKLPL
;
A
#
# COMPACT_ATOMS: atom_id res chain seq x y z
N MET A 1 -57.68 53.17 36.29
CA MET A 1 -58.56 51.98 36.21
C MET A 1 -57.71 50.80 35.76
N ALA A 2 -57.62 49.74 36.57
CA ALA A 2 -56.90 48.49 36.29
C ALA A 2 -57.68 47.64 35.23
N PRO A 3 -57.29 46.39 34.82
CA PRO A 3 -56.23 45.51 35.34
C PRO A 3 -55.55 44.57 34.28
N ILE A 4 -54.77 43.60 34.80
CA ILE A 4 -54.61 42.19 34.35
C ILE A 4 -53.25 41.77 33.76
N LYS A 5 -52.52 41.05 34.64
CA LYS A 5 -51.45 40.08 34.40
C LYS A 5 -51.82 39.01 33.37
N LYS A 6 -50.88 38.59 32.51
CA LYS A 6 -50.71 37.18 32.11
C LYS A 6 -49.23 36.81 31.91
N ILE A 7 -48.81 35.84 32.70
CA ILE A 7 -47.59 35.06 32.59
C ILE A 7 -47.87 33.95 31.57
N ALA A 8 -47.00 33.70 30.59
CA ALA A 8 -46.95 32.40 29.93
C ALA A 8 -45.62 32.14 29.19
N LYS A 9 -44.82 31.27 29.81
CA LYS A 9 -44.08 30.13 29.25
C LYS A 9 -43.00 30.37 28.17
N LEU A 10 -41.75 30.23 28.64
CA LEU A 10 -40.61 29.72 27.87
C LEU A 10 -40.96 28.39 27.19
N THR A 11 -40.59 28.26 25.92
CA THR A 11 -40.26 26.96 25.31
C THR A 11 -39.04 27.16 24.42
N SER A 12 -37.87 26.93 24.98
CA SER A 12 -36.62 26.76 24.25
C SER A 12 -36.68 25.45 23.48
N VAL A 13 -36.76 25.52 22.16
CA VAL A 13 -36.46 24.37 21.30
C VAL A 13 -34.97 24.46 20.97
N ALA A 14 -34.15 23.84 21.81
CA ALA A 14 -32.76 23.57 21.44
C ALA A 14 -32.79 22.44 20.41
N MET A 15 -32.66 22.78 19.12
CA MET A 15 -32.36 21.79 18.09
C MET A 15 -30.94 21.30 18.34
N LEU A 16 -30.84 20.13 18.98
CA LEU A 16 -29.61 19.33 18.97
C LEU A 16 -29.41 18.87 17.53
N LEU A 17 -28.68 19.67 16.74
CA LEU A 17 -28.06 19.22 15.51
C LEU A 17 -27.03 18.17 15.93
N SER A 18 -27.47 16.91 15.93
CA SER A 18 -26.58 15.76 15.97
C SER A 18 -25.63 15.91 14.79
N ALA A 19 -24.44 16.43 15.05
CA ALA A 19 -23.31 16.33 14.15
C ALA A 19 -23.00 14.84 14.04
N GLY A 20 -23.60 14.18 13.06
CA GLY A 20 -23.14 12.89 12.59
C GLY A 20 -21.70 13.11 12.14
N SER A 21 -20.75 12.60 12.91
CA SER A 21 -19.37 12.49 12.44
C SER A 21 -19.43 11.83 11.08
N PRO A 22 -18.83 12.40 10.02
CA PRO A 22 -18.65 11.63 8.80
C PRO A 22 -17.89 10.38 9.22
N ALA A 23 -18.47 9.21 8.98
CA ALA A 23 -17.74 7.97 9.06
C ALA A 23 -16.56 8.13 8.10
N VAL A 24 -15.36 8.38 8.65
CA VAL A 24 -14.12 8.29 7.89
C VAL A 24 -14.13 6.87 7.37
N GLY A 25 -14.46 6.71 6.09
CA GLY A 25 -14.50 5.42 5.44
C GLY A 25 -13.13 4.80 5.64
N ASN A 26 -13.06 3.77 6.48
CA ASN A 26 -11.84 3.10 6.88
C ASN A 26 -11.35 2.27 5.68
N SER A 27 -10.89 2.97 4.65
CA SER A 27 -10.33 2.37 3.46
C SER A 27 -8.95 1.85 3.83
N ALA A 28 -8.76 0.54 3.72
CA ALA A 28 -7.48 -0.09 3.96
C ALA A 28 -6.35 0.70 3.27
N PRO A 29 -5.21 0.96 3.96
CA PRO A 29 -4.12 1.74 3.38
C PRO A 29 -3.65 1.10 2.08
N LEU A 30 -3.32 1.94 1.11
CA LEU A 30 -2.93 1.51 -0.24
C LEU A 30 -1.40 1.44 -0.34
N ILE A 31 -0.89 0.28 -0.75
CA ILE A 31 0.47 0.08 -1.22
C ILE A 31 0.43 -0.05 -2.74
N VAL A 32 1.22 0.78 -3.42
CA VAL A 32 1.41 0.67 -4.88
C VAL A 32 2.73 -0.01 -5.17
N VAL A 33 2.70 -1.04 -6.01
CA VAL A 33 3.87 -1.67 -6.61
C VAL A 33 4.11 -1.04 -7.97
N HIS A 34 5.28 -0.44 -8.13
CA HIS A 34 5.74 0.21 -9.35
C HIS A 34 6.84 -0.61 -10.03
N CYS A 35 6.78 -0.69 -11.36
CA CYS A 35 7.68 -1.46 -12.20
C CYS A 35 8.11 -0.59 -13.38
N ASP A 36 9.41 -0.45 -13.57
CA ASP A 36 9.96 0.50 -14.56
C ASP A 36 9.93 -0.06 -15.99
N ALA A 37 9.90 -1.39 -16.15
CA ALA A 37 10.01 -2.04 -17.45
C ALA A 37 9.05 -3.22 -17.62
N GLU A 38 8.55 -3.45 -18.83
CA GLU A 38 7.66 -4.57 -19.17
C GLU A 38 8.28 -5.94 -18.82
N GLN A 39 9.61 -6.07 -18.97
CA GLN A 39 10.34 -7.30 -18.61
C GLN A 39 10.26 -7.67 -17.12
N GLN A 40 9.90 -6.72 -16.25
CA GLN A 40 9.74 -6.94 -14.81
C GLN A 40 8.31 -7.33 -14.42
N ALA A 41 7.36 -7.37 -15.37
CA ALA A 41 5.94 -7.58 -15.08
C ALA A 41 5.69 -8.85 -14.23
N GLN A 42 6.37 -9.96 -14.54
CA GLN A 42 6.20 -11.19 -13.77
C GLN A 42 6.74 -11.11 -12.34
N VAL A 43 7.88 -10.44 -12.14
CA VAL A 43 8.43 -10.20 -10.79
C VAL A 43 7.47 -9.35 -9.98
N CYS A 44 6.90 -8.32 -10.61
CA CYS A 44 5.95 -7.46 -9.94
C CYS A 44 4.62 -8.12 -9.59
N ILE A 45 4.11 -9.00 -10.45
CA ILE A 45 2.94 -9.83 -10.12
C ILE A 45 3.24 -10.70 -8.89
N ALA A 46 4.41 -11.34 -8.87
CA ALA A 46 4.84 -12.13 -7.71
C ALA A 46 5.02 -11.27 -6.44
N LEU A 47 5.48 -10.01 -6.58
CA LEU A 47 5.58 -9.06 -5.46
C LEU A 47 4.21 -8.67 -4.93
N VAL A 48 3.23 -8.37 -5.79
CA VAL A 48 1.86 -8.08 -5.34
C VAL A 48 1.30 -9.25 -4.54
N GLN A 49 1.51 -10.48 -5.01
CA GLN A 49 1.10 -11.69 -4.28
C GLN A 49 1.80 -11.82 -2.92
N ALA A 50 3.12 -11.61 -2.88
CA ALA A 50 3.91 -11.69 -1.65
C ALA A 50 3.51 -10.62 -0.63
N LEU A 51 3.31 -9.36 -1.06
CA LEU A 51 2.84 -8.27 -0.22
C LEU A 51 1.44 -8.55 0.34
N THR A 52 0.51 -9.01 -0.51
CA THR A 52 -0.87 -9.33 -0.12
C THR A 52 -0.90 -10.44 0.93
N ALA A 53 -0.06 -11.47 0.77
CA ALA A 53 0.04 -12.57 1.73
C ALA A 53 0.66 -12.14 3.06
N GLN A 54 1.63 -11.21 3.04
CA GLN A 54 2.33 -10.74 4.22
C GLN A 54 1.53 -9.70 5.03
N TRP A 55 0.73 -8.87 4.35
CA TRP A 55 -0.08 -7.81 4.94
C TRP A 55 -1.50 -7.78 4.36
N PRO A 56 -2.39 -8.70 4.79
CA PRO A 56 -3.73 -8.85 4.23
C PRO A 56 -4.66 -7.66 4.50
N ASP A 57 -4.34 -6.82 5.49
CA ASP A 57 -5.12 -5.63 5.84
C ASP A 57 -4.83 -4.42 4.94
N TYR A 58 -3.87 -4.54 4.02
CA TYR A 58 -3.51 -3.50 3.06
C TYR A 58 -4.10 -3.80 1.68
N ARG A 59 -4.50 -2.74 0.97
CA ARG A 59 -4.80 -2.87 -0.47
C ARG A 59 -3.50 -2.79 -1.23
N ILE A 60 -3.23 -3.77 -2.07
CA ILE A 60 -2.03 -3.78 -2.93
C ILE A 60 -2.48 -3.62 -4.38
N SER A 61 -1.90 -2.67 -5.11
CA SER A 61 -2.15 -2.50 -6.54
C SER A 61 -0.85 -2.38 -7.33
N LEU A 62 -0.88 -2.82 -8.59
CA LEU A 62 0.18 -2.56 -9.55
C LEU A 62 -0.10 -1.24 -10.26
N SER A 63 0.89 -0.35 -10.37
CA SER A 63 0.74 0.88 -11.14
C SER A 63 2.01 1.22 -11.94
N PRO A 64 1.87 1.55 -13.25
CA PRO A 64 3.00 2.03 -14.06
C PRO A 64 3.39 3.48 -13.72
N ALA A 65 2.62 4.19 -12.90
CA ALA A 65 2.97 5.51 -12.39
C ALA A 65 3.01 5.50 -10.86
N PRO A 66 3.96 6.20 -10.22
CA PRO A 66 3.90 6.43 -8.78
C PRO A 66 2.62 7.23 -8.48
N ASP A 67 1.61 6.57 -7.92
CA ASP A 67 0.32 7.18 -7.61
C ASP A 67 0.48 8.12 -6.41
N ALA A 68 0.03 9.36 -6.54
CA ALA A 68 0.03 10.35 -5.46
C ALA A 68 -0.93 9.99 -4.31
N GLN A 69 -1.81 9.00 -4.50
CA GLN A 69 -2.78 8.55 -3.49
C GLN A 69 -2.32 7.33 -2.68
N ALA A 70 -1.17 6.72 -3.00
CA ALA A 70 -0.64 5.59 -2.26
C ALA A 70 0.04 6.06 -0.97
N GLY A 71 -0.23 5.39 0.16
CA GLY A 71 0.48 5.66 1.42
C GLY A 71 1.93 5.19 1.36
N LEU A 72 2.18 4.10 0.63
CA LEU A 72 3.50 3.54 0.36
C LEU A 72 3.62 3.16 -1.12
N THR A 73 4.71 3.58 -1.76
CA THR A 73 5.13 3.07 -3.06
C THR A 73 6.31 2.14 -2.88
N VAL A 74 6.24 0.94 -3.43
CA VAL A 74 7.32 -0.05 -3.50
C VAL A 74 7.72 -0.23 -4.95
N ARG A 75 9.02 -0.15 -5.23
CA ARG A 75 9.58 -0.36 -6.57
C ARG A 75 10.63 -1.44 -6.54
N TYR A 76 10.50 -2.40 -7.46
CA TYR A 76 11.55 -3.38 -7.71
C TYR A 76 12.67 -2.76 -8.53
N VAL A 77 13.91 -2.88 -8.04
CA VAL A 77 15.10 -2.43 -8.77
C VAL A 77 15.92 -3.66 -9.15
N GLU A 78 15.89 -3.99 -10.44
CA GLU A 78 16.68 -5.07 -11.01
C GLU A 78 18.17 -4.72 -11.03
N LYS A 79 19.02 -5.67 -10.64
CA LYS A 79 20.48 -5.55 -10.67
C LYS A 79 21.11 -6.47 -11.71
N HIS A 80 20.58 -7.68 -11.86
CA HIS A 80 21.03 -8.64 -12.85
C HIS A 80 19.86 -9.50 -13.34
N ARG A 81 19.88 -9.86 -14.62
CA ARG A 81 18.96 -10.82 -15.23
C ARG A 81 19.70 -11.67 -16.26
N ALA A 82 19.62 -12.97 -16.07
CA ALA A 82 20.00 -14.02 -17.00
C ALA A 82 18.90 -15.10 -17.01
N ASP A 83 19.06 -16.12 -17.85
CA ASP A 83 18.07 -17.18 -17.99
C ASP A 83 17.87 -17.97 -16.71
N ASP A 84 18.92 -18.18 -15.91
CA ASP A 84 18.94 -19.01 -14.70
C ASP A 84 19.20 -18.22 -13.41
N TRP A 85 19.35 -16.89 -13.51
CA TRP A 85 19.75 -16.01 -12.41
C TRP A 85 19.07 -14.64 -12.48
N LEU A 86 18.57 -14.20 -11.33
CA LEU A 86 17.97 -12.88 -11.14
C LEU A 86 18.50 -12.27 -9.84
N SER A 87 18.80 -10.97 -9.86
CA SER A 87 19.08 -10.23 -8.62
C SER A 87 18.50 -8.83 -8.65
N GLY A 88 18.22 -8.31 -7.46
CA GLY A 88 17.53 -7.03 -7.31
C GLY A 88 17.21 -6.73 -5.86
N TYR A 89 16.60 -5.57 -5.63
CA TYR A 89 16.16 -5.14 -4.30
C TYR A 89 14.86 -4.36 -4.38
N LEU A 90 14.24 -4.09 -3.22
CA LEU A 90 13.08 -3.19 -3.15
C LEU A 90 13.52 -1.81 -2.67
N SER A 91 13.16 -0.78 -3.43
CA SER A 91 13.16 0.60 -2.94
C SER A 91 11.74 0.97 -2.54
N TRP A 92 11.58 1.81 -1.53
CA TRP A 92 10.28 2.24 -1.07
C TRP A 92 10.25 3.73 -0.74
N ARG A 93 9.06 4.32 -0.83
CA ARG A 93 8.80 5.73 -0.51
C ARG A 93 7.41 5.88 0.08
N LEU A 94 7.31 6.54 1.22
CA LEU A 94 6.05 6.97 1.81
C LEU A 94 5.56 8.28 1.17
N ALA A 95 4.26 8.52 1.22
CA ALA A 95 3.63 9.73 0.68
C ALA A 95 4.16 11.03 1.30
N ASP A 96 4.56 11.00 2.57
CA ASP A 96 5.10 12.13 3.32
C ASP A 96 6.62 12.36 3.08
N GLY A 97 7.25 11.56 2.23
CA GLY A 97 8.62 11.77 1.75
C GLY A 97 9.70 10.79 2.20
N PRO A 98 9.64 10.15 3.39
CA PRO A 98 10.62 9.14 3.78
C PRO A 98 10.75 8.03 2.73
N SER A 99 11.98 7.57 2.53
CA SER A 99 12.29 6.51 1.58
C SER A 99 13.42 5.64 2.10
N GLY A 100 13.50 4.43 1.58
CA GLY A 100 14.58 3.51 1.93
C GLY A 100 14.73 2.40 0.89
N GLU A 101 15.73 1.55 1.13
CA GLU A 101 16.07 0.43 0.27
C GLU A 101 16.24 -0.83 1.12
N GLY A 102 15.82 -1.96 0.56
CA GLY A 102 16.12 -3.28 1.06
C GLY A 102 17.49 -3.79 0.59
N PRO A 103 17.98 -4.91 1.14
CA PRO A 103 19.18 -5.55 0.66
C PRO A 103 18.99 -6.12 -0.75
N VAL A 104 20.10 -6.28 -1.48
CA VAL A 104 20.10 -7.04 -2.74
C VAL A 104 19.88 -8.51 -2.43
N ILE A 105 18.88 -9.10 -3.08
CA ILE A 105 18.58 -10.52 -3.04
C ILE A 105 18.93 -11.11 -4.40
N GLU A 106 19.65 -12.22 -4.36
CA GLU A 106 19.99 -13.03 -5.53
C GLU A 106 19.19 -14.33 -5.50
N TYR A 107 18.74 -14.76 -6.66
CA TYR A 107 18.00 -16.00 -6.84
C TYR A 107 18.46 -16.69 -8.12
N SER A 108 18.92 -17.93 -7.98
CA SER A 108 19.38 -18.74 -9.11
C SER A 108 18.82 -20.14 -9.00
N VAL A 109 18.56 -20.74 -10.15
CA VAL A 109 18.16 -22.14 -10.30
C VAL A 109 19.26 -22.88 -11.05
N MET A 110 19.56 -24.11 -10.65
CA MET A 110 20.53 -24.95 -11.36
C MET A 110 19.87 -25.67 -12.53
N ASP A 111 20.62 -25.83 -13.61
CA ASP A 111 20.35 -26.73 -14.74
C ASP A 111 19.05 -26.45 -15.54
N ARG A 112 18.43 -25.28 -15.34
CA ARG A 112 17.24 -24.85 -16.11
C ARG A 112 17.08 -23.34 -16.09
N ALA A 113 16.23 -22.82 -16.97
CA ALA A 113 15.82 -21.43 -16.92
C ALA A 113 14.85 -21.15 -15.76
N LEU A 114 14.85 -19.91 -15.29
CA LEU A 114 13.86 -19.30 -14.42
C LEU A 114 12.50 -19.32 -15.10
N THR A 115 11.52 -19.72 -14.33
CA THR A 115 10.11 -19.73 -14.71
C THR A 115 9.34 -18.77 -13.81
N SER A 116 8.11 -18.45 -14.19
CA SER A 116 7.26 -17.58 -13.38
C SER A 116 7.03 -18.12 -11.96
N ASN A 117 7.04 -19.45 -11.77
CA ASN A 117 6.90 -20.08 -10.45
C ASN A 117 8.11 -19.83 -9.53
N ASP A 118 9.30 -19.64 -10.11
CA ASP A 118 10.53 -19.33 -9.35
C ASP A 118 10.52 -17.89 -8.82
N LEU A 119 9.73 -17.02 -9.43
CA LEU A 119 9.63 -15.62 -9.01
C LEU A 119 8.84 -15.45 -7.72
N THR A 120 7.94 -16.39 -7.38
CA THR A 120 7.17 -16.36 -6.13
C THR A 120 8.07 -16.44 -4.89
N PRO A 121 8.93 -17.48 -4.70
CA PRO A 121 9.83 -17.52 -3.55
C PRO A 121 10.84 -16.37 -3.55
N TYR A 122 11.29 -15.91 -4.72
CA TYR A 122 12.14 -14.73 -4.83
C TYR A 122 11.47 -13.45 -4.31
N ALA A 123 10.23 -13.18 -4.75
CA ALA A 123 9.44 -12.04 -4.30
C ALA A 123 9.15 -12.09 -2.80
N VAL A 124 8.84 -13.27 -2.26
CA VAL A 124 8.67 -13.47 -0.81
C VAL A 124 9.95 -13.10 -0.06
N GLN A 125 11.12 -13.50 -0.56
CA GLN A 125 12.40 -13.19 0.08
C GLN A 125 12.69 -11.68 0.04
N LEU A 126 12.45 -11.02 -1.10
CA LEU A 126 12.56 -9.56 -1.23
C LEU A 126 11.71 -8.83 -0.19
N VAL A 127 10.44 -9.23 -0.07
CA VAL A 127 9.48 -8.64 0.87
C VAL A 127 9.93 -8.83 2.32
N ARG A 128 10.30 -10.07 2.70
CA ARG A 128 10.71 -10.39 4.08
C ARG A 128 12.03 -9.75 4.49
N SER A 129 12.92 -9.55 3.54
CA SER A 129 14.26 -8.99 3.79
C SER A 129 14.26 -7.46 3.79
N THR A 130 13.22 -6.83 3.25
CA THR A 130 13.09 -5.38 3.22
C THR A 130 12.32 -4.89 4.44
N LYS A 131 12.88 -3.93 5.17
CA LYS A 131 12.19 -3.25 6.26
C LYS A 131 11.24 -2.19 5.70
N LEU A 132 10.03 -2.61 5.34
CA LEU A 132 8.97 -1.69 4.90
C LEU A 132 8.34 -0.98 6.11
N PRO A 133 8.01 0.32 6.01
CA PRO A 133 7.38 1.08 7.08
C PRO A 133 5.84 0.85 7.08
N LEU A 134 5.42 -0.36 7.44
CA LEU A 134 4.03 -0.84 7.44
C LEU A 134 3.51 -1.19 8.84
#